data_AF-A0A8J2HZY2-F1
#
_entry.id   AF-A0A8J2HZY2-F1
#
_cell.length_a   1.000
_cell.length_b   1.000
_cell.length_c   1.000
_cell.angle_alpha   90.00
_cell.angle_beta   90.00
_cell.angle_gamma   90.00
#
_symmetry.space_group_name_H-M   'P 1'
#
loop_
_entity.id
_entity.type
_entity.pdbx_description
1 polymer ?
#
loop_
_entity_poly.entity_id
_entity_poly.type
_entity_poly.pdbx_seq_one_letter_code
_entity_poly.pdbx_strand_id
1 'polypeptide(L)'
;MQAFRNLFKNDLVLVGTNLTVVAGVATYLGSRVEKKLDHMEEEQEARMDEIEGTLRGHIGLIEDSLDRIEGKPNGGKQDKLYNERTKDAKGNGKGQGTISASAGTSVRHKAAHAPTHLLICVVIGSEAWQLPPVGHPDRPKNVPDDHTKRWTVYVRVPDGDPDIRAWLNKVSFKIFNTYENPLRMVEKPPFEVTETGWGGFNIDIRLHFQPISGEKAQYRQHFLQLEKYGDEKMQAEQERTGCVRSEFLEVVQFNEPTEALFDALTSEDQWNYLIPAGKGGSKKASLGANGRMRRGLPNGERSAQLPEKGGDEVPFSQEQEQALQDFFKQKMDDVEKQLDKEAKRKEEVEAKLKALRSELGHEAAQQAAQQASGDRSRRR
;
A
#
# COMPACT_ATOMS: atom_id res chain seq x y z
N MET A 1 -35.69 38.33 -42.55
CA MET A 1 -34.40 37.70 -42.94
C MET A 1 -33.29 38.69 -43.32
N GLN A 2 -33.57 39.86 -43.92
CA GLN A 2 -32.53 40.86 -44.23
C GLN A 2 -32.04 41.69 -43.01
N ALA A 3 -32.93 42.04 -42.06
CA ALA A 3 -32.54 42.81 -40.87
C ALA A 3 -31.58 42.05 -39.93
N PHE A 4 -31.78 40.74 -39.76
CA PHE A 4 -30.93 39.87 -38.93
C PHE A 4 -29.51 39.74 -39.49
N ARG A 5 -29.37 39.77 -40.83
CA ARG A 5 -28.09 39.63 -41.53
C ARG A 5 -27.25 40.92 -41.50
N ASN A 6 -27.88 42.07 -41.28
CA ASN A 6 -27.16 43.36 -41.15
C ASN A 6 -26.68 43.60 -39.71
N LEU A 7 -27.22 42.91 -38.71
CA LEU A 7 -26.80 43.02 -37.31
C LEU A 7 -25.37 42.48 -37.09
N PHE A 8 -24.98 41.44 -37.83
CA PHE A 8 -23.66 40.80 -37.78
C PHE A 8 -22.60 41.44 -38.69
N LYS A 9 -22.91 42.55 -39.37
CA LYS A 9 -21.92 43.32 -40.15
C LYS A 9 -21.23 44.42 -39.34
N ASN A 10 -21.74 44.71 -38.14
CA ASN A 10 -21.09 45.62 -37.22
C ASN A 10 -20.11 44.83 -36.35
N ASP A 11 -18.81 45.04 -36.55
CA ASP A 11 -17.74 44.37 -35.78
C ASP A 11 -17.92 44.52 -34.26
N LEU A 12 -18.46 45.65 -33.81
CA LEU A 12 -18.76 45.89 -32.39
C LEU A 12 -19.82 44.93 -31.82
N VAL A 13 -20.84 44.60 -32.62
CA VAL A 13 -21.90 43.67 -32.21
C VAL A 13 -21.35 42.24 -32.19
N LEU A 14 -20.53 41.88 -33.18
CA LEU A 14 -19.90 40.55 -33.24
C LEU A 14 -18.93 40.31 -32.08
N VAL A 15 -18.08 41.30 -31.77
CA VAL A 15 -17.17 41.26 -30.61
C VAL A 15 -17.97 41.22 -29.32
N GLY A 16 -19.03 42.03 -29.18
CA GLY A 16 -19.91 42.01 -28.01
C GLY A 16 -20.55 40.64 -27.77
N THR A 17 -21.06 40.00 -28.82
CA THR A 17 -21.66 38.65 -28.74
C THR A 17 -20.63 37.57 -28.41
N ASN A 18 -19.44 37.63 -29.00
CA ASN A 18 -18.38 36.67 -28.69
C ASN A 18 -17.91 36.81 -27.23
N LEU A 19 -17.79 38.04 -26.73
CA LEU A 19 -17.41 38.28 -25.33
C LEU A 19 -18.45 37.76 -24.35
N THR A 20 -19.75 37.92 -24.65
CA THR A 20 -20.84 37.40 -23.81
C THR A 20 -20.89 35.87 -23.82
N VAL A 21 -20.64 35.24 -24.98
CA VAL A 21 -20.57 33.78 -25.08
C VAL A 21 -19.38 33.24 -24.29
N VAL A 22 -18.19 33.84 -24.44
CA VAL A 22 -16.99 33.43 -23.70
C VAL A 22 -17.19 33.63 -22.19
N ALA A 23 -17.75 34.76 -21.76
CA ALA A 23 -18.07 35.01 -20.36
C ALA A 23 -19.09 34.00 -19.81
N GLY A 24 -20.13 33.66 -20.58
CA GLY A 24 -21.13 32.67 -20.18
C GLY A 24 -20.57 31.25 -20.08
N VAL A 25 -19.66 30.86 -20.98
CA VAL A 25 -18.97 29.57 -20.91
C VAL A 25 -17.98 29.55 -19.73
N ALA A 26 -17.26 30.63 -19.48
CA ALA A 26 -16.32 30.74 -18.36
C ALA A 26 -17.04 30.64 -17.01
N THR A 27 -18.18 31.31 -16.84
CA THR A 27 -18.99 31.21 -15.60
C THR A 27 -19.64 29.84 -15.44
N TYR A 28 -20.10 29.22 -16.52
CA TYR A 28 -20.64 27.86 -16.49
C TYR A 28 -19.58 26.81 -16.11
N LEU A 29 -18.40 26.89 -16.72
CA LEU A 29 -17.27 26.00 -16.38
C LEU A 29 -16.77 26.25 -14.96
N GLY A 30 -16.67 27.50 -14.52
CA GLY A 30 -16.32 27.86 -13.15
C GLY A 30 -17.27 27.24 -12.13
N SER A 31 -18.58 27.44 -12.30
CA SER A 31 -19.59 26.86 -11.40
C SER A 31 -19.58 25.33 -11.39
N ARG A 32 -19.24 24.67 -12.51
CA ARG A 32 -19.16 23.20 -12.58
C ARG A 32 -17.88 22.64 -11.96
N VAL A 33 -16.79 23.38 -12.00
CA VAL A 33 -15.53 23.03 -11.32
C VAL A 33 -15.68 23.23 -9.82
N GLU A 34 -16.27 24.34 -9.38
CA GLU A 34 -16.54 24.66 -7.98
C GLU A 34 -17.44 23.59 -7.33
N LYS A 35 -18.57 23.25 -7.96
CA LYS A 35 -19.45 22.15 -7.48
C LYS A 35 -18.77 20.78 -7.41
N LYS A 36 -17.78 20.52 -8.27
CA LYS A 36 -17.01 19.27 -8.22
C LYS A 36 -15.96 19.30 -7.11
N LEU A 37 -15.35 20.47 -6.87
CA LEU A 37 -14.42 20.68 -5.75
C LEU A 37 -15.15 20.53 -4.42
N ASP A 38 -16.29 21.19 -4.24
CA ASP A 38 -17.11 21.08 -3.02
C ASP A 38 -17.52 19.63 -2.72
N HIS A 39 -17.93 18.89 -3.76
CA HIS A 39 -18.32 17.49 -3.58
C HIS A 39 -17.13 16.58 -3.26
N MET A 40 -15.97 16.81 -3.89
CA MET A 40 -14.75 16.07 -3.55
C MET A 40 -14.24 16.43 -2.15
N GLU A 41 -14.38 17.68 -1.72
CA GLU A 41 -14.02 18.15 -0.38
C GLU A 41 -14.94 17.51 0.66
N GLU A 42 -16.25 17.49 0.44
CA GLU A 42 -17.23 16.80 1.29
C GLU A 42 -16.95 15.29 1.37
N GLU A 43 -16.59 14.64 0.25
CA GLU A 43 -16.16 13.24 0.23
C GLU A 43 -14.83 13.01 0.98
N GLN A 44 -13.87 13.93 0.87
CA GLN A 44 -12.63 13.84 1.65
C GLN A 44 -12.87 14.08 3.14
N GLU A 45 -13.72 15.03 3.50
CA GLU A 45 -14.09 15.33 4.89
C GLU A 45 -14.80 14.12 5.51
N ALA A 46 -15.75 13.49 4.81
CA ALA A 46 -16.40 12.28 5.27
C ALA A 46 -15.42 11.10 5.47
N ARG A 47 -14.46 10.93 4.55
CA ARG A 47 -13.41 9.89 4.69
C ARG A 47 -12.44 10.20 5.81
N MET A 48 -12.11 11.47 6.03
CA MET A 48 -11.26 11.92 7.12
C MET A 48 -11.95 11.76 8.48
N ASP A 49 -13.25 12.02 8.57
CA ASP A 49 -14.06 11.77 9.77
C ASP A 49 -14.14 10.28 10.12
N GLU A 50 -14.29 9.41 9.12
CA GLU A 50 -14.23 7.95 9.34
C GLU A 50 -12.85 7.53 9.84
N ILE A 51 -11.78 8.05 9.24
CA ILE A 51 -10.40 7.77 9.66
C ILE A 51 -10.15 8.32 11.07
N GLU A 52 -10.58 9.53 11.39
CA GLU A 52 -10.47 10.13 12.72
C GLU A 52 -11.25 9.32 13.76
N GLY A 53 -12.45 8.84 13.41
CA GLY A 53 -13.24 7.94 14.24
C GLY A 53 -12.52 6.63 14.55
N THR A 54 -11.90 6.01 13.54
CA THR A 54 -11.09 4.78 13.75
C THR A 54 -9.82 5.05 14.55
N LEU A 55 -9.14 6.17 14.34
CA LEU A 55 -7.96 6.57 15.10
C LEU A 55 -8.33 6.87 16.56
N ARG A 56 -9.43 7.57 16.83
CA ARG A 56 -9.94 7.78 18.20
C ARG A 56 -10.32 6.46 18.88
N GLY A 57 -10.90 5.51 18.14
CA GLY A 57 -11.18 4.16 18.62
C GLY A 57 -9.91 3.39 19.00
N HIS A 58 -8.90 3.41 18.13
CA HIS A 58 -7.61 2.78 18.40
C HIS A 58 -6.87 3.45 19.56
N ILE A 59 -6.86 4.79 19.63
CA ILE A 59 -6.27 5.55 20.75
C ILE A 59 -6.98 5.19 22.05
N GLY A 60 -8.31 5.11 22.07
CA GLY A 60 -9.07 4.69 23.26
C GLY A 60 -8.74 3.26 23.72
N LEU A 61 -8.56 2.31 22.79
CA LEU A 61 -8.12 0.94 23.10
C LEU A 61 -6.69 0.91 23.66
N ILE A 62 -5.82 1.76 23.13
CA ILE A 62 -4.42 1.89 23.58
C ILE A 62 -4.39 2.54 24.98
N GLU A 63 -5.16 3.59 25.22
CA GLU A 63 -5.29 4.26 26.51
C GLU A 63 -5.90 3.36 27.59
N ASP A 64 -6.96 2.58 27.28
CA ASP A 64 -7.53 1.61 28.23
C ASP A 64 -6.54 0.48 28.54
N SER A 65 -5.75 0.05 27.54
CA SER A 65 -4.67 -0.91 27.74
C SER A 65 -3.54 -0.34 28.60
N LEU A 66 -3.16 0.92 28.40
CA LEU A 66 -2.17 1.64 29.20
C LEU A 66 -2.65 1.83 30.64
N ASP A 67 -3.89 2.26 30.87
CA ASP A 67 -4.45 2.45 32.20
C ASP A 67 -4.56 1.13 32.98
N ARG A 68 -4.80 0.01 32.28
CA ARG A 68 -4.79 -1.35 32.84
C ARG A 68 -3.40 -1.82 33.24
N ILE A 69 -2.36 -1.42 32.48
CA ILE A 69 -0.95 -1.72 32.77
C ILE A 69 -0.41 -0.82 33.89
N GLU A 70 -0.81 0.46 33.91
CA GLU A 70 -0.39 1.45 34.93
C GLU A 70 -1.16 1.34 36.25
N GLY A 71 -2.19 0.50 36.32
CA GLY A 71 -2.94 0.22 37.56
C GLY A 71 -3.77 1.39 38.07
N LYS A 72 -4.19 2.31 37.20
CA LYS A 72 -5.02 3.47 37.59
C LYS A 72 -6.41 3.02 38.06
N PRO A 73 -7.01 3.65 39.10
CA PRO A 73 -8.23 3.18 39.76
C PRO A 73 -9.51 3.23 38.91
N ASN A 74 -9.45 3.70 37.65
CA ASN A 74 -10.58 3.76 36.72
C ASN A 74 -10.45 2.83 35.49
N GLY A 75 -9.38 2.04 35.37
CA GLY A 75 -9.23 1.07 34.28
C GLY A 75 -10.35 0.01 34.34
N GLY A 76 -11.17 -0.08 33.29
CA GLY A 76 -12.25 -1.07 33.19
C GLY A 76 -13.68 -0.59 33.52
N LYS A 77 -13.94 0.72 33.63
CA LYS A 77 -15.34 1.22 33.70
C LYS A 77 -16.12 1.00 32.40
N GLN A 78 -15.46 1.10 31.23
CA GLN A 78 -16.10 0.84 29.94
C GLN A 78 -16.42 -0.64 29.72
N ASP A 79 -15.52 -1.55 30.12
CA ASP A 79 -15.75 -3.00 30.08
C ASP A 79 -16.95 -3.42 30.94
N LYS A 80 -17.19 -2.76 32.08
CA LYS A 80 -18.39 -3.00 32.92
C LYS A 80 -19.68 -2.52 32.24
N LEU A 81 -19.66 -1.34 31.63
CA LEU A 81 -20.81 -0.76 30.91
C LEU A 81 -21.20 -1.55 29.64
N TYR A 82 -20.22 -2.19 28.98
CA TYR A 82 -20.46 -3.07 27.84
C TYR A 82 -20.99 -4.44 28.28
N ASN A 83 -20.38 -5.05 29.30
CA ASN A 83 -20.76 -6.38 29.79
C ASN A 83 -22.07 -6.39 30.59
N GLU A 84 -22.43 -5.31 31.29
CA GLU A 84 -23.73 -5.21 31.98
C GLU A 84 -24.90 -5.17 30.98
N ARG A 85 -24.72 -4.54 29.83
CA ARG A 85 -25.74 -4.55 28.75
C ARG A 85 -25.94 -5.93 28.11
N THR A 86 -24.93 -6.81 28.16
CA THR A 86 -25.03 -8.17 27.63
C THR A 86 -25.59 -9.17 28.65
N LYS A 87 -25.48 -8.86 29.95
CA LYS A 87 -25.92 -9.75 31.05
C LYS A 87 -27.43 -9.74 31.29
N ASP A 88 -28.15 -8.72 30.86
CA ASP A 88 -29.62 -8.69 30.94
C ASP A 88 -30.31 -9.61 29.92
N ALA A 89 -29.56 -10.24 29.01
CA ALA A 89 -30.09 -11.07 27.93
C ALA A 89 -29.95 -12.60 28.12
N LYS A 90 -29.27 -13.10 29.17
CA LYS A 90 -29.13 -14.55 29.40
C LYS A 90 -29.26 -14.95 30.87
N GLY A 91 -30.51 -15.05 31.30
CA GLY A 91 -30.87 -15.79 32.50
C GLY A 91 -30.87 -17.30 32.27
N ASN A 92 -30.28 -18.00 33.24
CA ASN A 92 -30.61 -19.34 33.73
C ASN A 92 -29.84 -20.55 33.15
N GLY A 93 -29.12 -21.25 34.04
CA GLY A 93 -28.50 -22.55 33.77
C GLY A 93 -27.36 -22.90 34.74
N LYS A 94 -27.71 -23.47 35.91
CA LYS A 94 -26.80 -23.96 36.96
C LYS A 94 -25.96 -25.16 36.50
N GLY A 95 -24.71 -25.26 36.99
CA GLY A 95 -23.91 -26.49 36.99
C GLY A 95 -22.61 -26.33 37.80
N GLN A 96 -22.57 -26.94 38.99
CA GLN A 96 -21.42 -27.00 39.92
C GLN A 96 -20.31 -27.92 39.40
N GLY A 97 -19.05 -27.62 39.77
CA GLY A 97 -17.91 -28.51 39.53
C GLY A 97 -16.58 -28.01 40.12
N THR A 98 -16.41 -28.22 41.42
CA THR A 98 -15.15 -28.49 42.17
C THR A 98 -13.80 -27.91 41.71
N ILE A 99 -13.23 -27.14 42.65
CA ILE A 99 -11.85 -26.66 42.71
C ILE A 99 -10.92 -27.84 43.03
N SER A 100 -9.84 -28.03 42.27
CA SER A 100 -8.63 -28.70 42.74
C SER A 100 -7.42 -27.89 42.32
N ALA A 101 -6.72 -27.36 43.33
CA ALA A 101 -5.47 -26.66 43.18
C ALA A 101 -4.34 -27.69 43.02
N SER A 102 -3.56 -27.57 41.94
CA SER A 102 -2.23 -28.15 41.89
C SER A 102 -1.25 -27.05 41.46
N ALA A 103 -0.24 -26.86 42.30
CA ALA A 103 0.82 -25.89 42.10
C ALA A 103 1.68 -26.32 40.90
N GLY A 104 1.66 -25.51 39.85
CA GLY A 104 2.54 -25.60 38.70
C GLY A 104 3.13 -24.22 38.43
N THR A 105 4.45 -24.15 38.51
CA THR A 105 5.32 -22.99 38.32
C THR A 105 4.84 -22.05 37.20
N SER A 106 4.51 -20.80 37.56
CA SER A 106 4.14 -19.75 36.62
C SER A 106 5.40 -19.25 35.91
N VAL A 107 5.67 -19.80 34.73
CA VAL A 107 6.45 -19.08 33.71
C VAL A 107 5.43 -18.27 32.92
N ARG A 108 5.32 -16.98 33.24
CA ARG A 108 4.56 -16.03 32.41
C ARG A 108 5.30 -15.87 31.08
N HIS A 109 4.96 -16.70 30.11
CA HIS A 109 5.12 -16.29 28.72
C HIS A 109 4.16 -15.11 28.51
N LYS A 110 4.72 -13.93 28.25
CA LYS A 110 3.95 -12.84 27.65
C LYS A 110 3.38 -13.42 26.36
N ALA A 111 2.06 -13.60 26.29
CA ALA A 111 1.39 -13.86 25.03
C ALA A 111 1.66 -12.63 24.14
N ALA A 112 2.64 -12.75 23.25
CA ALA A 112 2.78 -11.82 22.15
C ALA A 112 1.46 -11.93 21.38
N HIS A 113 0.73 -10.83 21.27
CA HIS A 113 -0.47 -10.79 20.46
C HIS A 113 -0.02 -11.12 19.03
N ALA A 114 -0.39 -12.31 18.54
CA ALA A 114 -0.05 -12.70 17.17
C ALA A 114 -0.55 -11.61 16.23
N PRO A 115 0.27 -11.17 15.26
CA PRO A 115 -0.15 -10.12 14.34
C PRO A 115 -1.43 -10.55 13.62
N THR A 116 -2.39 -9.63 13.51
CA THR A 116 -3.69 -9.90 12.88
C THR A 116 -3.54 -10.24 11.39
N HIS A 117 -2.49 -9.75 10.74
CA HIS A 117 -2.17 -10.07 9.35
C HIS A 117 -0.67 -10.29 9.17
N LEU A 118 -0.32 -11.29 8.37
CA LEU A 118 1.05 -11.59 7.96
C LEU A 118 1.10 -11.64 6.44
N LEU A 119 2.03 -10.90 5.83
CA LEU A 119 2.20 -10.80 4.38
C LEU A 119 3.52 -11.43 3.97
N ILE A 120 3.48 -12.33 2.99
CA ILE A 120 4.68 -12.94 2.41
C ILE A 120 4.68 -12.68 0.91
N CYS A 121 5.78 -12.14 0.40
CA CYS A 121 5.97 -11.91 -1.03
C CYS A 121 6.45 -13.21 -1.71
N VAL A 122 5.89 -13.51 -2.87
CA VAL A 122 6.35 -14.56 -3.77
C VAL A 122 6.43 -14.06 -5.20
N VAL A 123 7.42 -14.55 -5.92
CA VAL A 123 7.54 -14.33 -7.37
C VAL A 123 6.91 -15.51 -8.07
N ILE A 124 5.91 -15.22 -8.89
CA ILE A 124 5.32 -16.17 -9.82
C ILE A 124 5.73 -15.74 -11.22
N GLY A 125 6.31 -16.67 -11.98
CA GLY A 125 6.72 -16.34 -13.32
C GLY A 125 7.09 -17.53 -14.17
N SER A 126 7.48 -17.21 -15.40
CA SER A 126 7.96 -18.16 -16.39
C SER A 126 9.11 -17.61 -17.19
N GLU A 127 10.05 -18.48 -17.51
CA GLU A 127 11.13 -18.24 -18.46
C GLU A 127 10.95 -19.12 -19.69
N ALA A 128 11.16 -18.57 -20.88
CA ALA A 128 11.09 -19.29 -22.13
C ALA A 128 12.33 -19.05 -23.00
N TRP A 129 12.85 -20.13 -23.58
CA TRP A 129 14.00 -20.17 -24.46
C TRP A 129 13.62 -20.77 -25.80
N GLN A 130 14.19 -20.24 -26.87
CA GLN A 130 14.01 -20.79 -28.20
C GLN A 130 14.68 -22.16 -28.31
N LEU A 131 13.96 -23.17 -28.81
CA LEU A 131 14.55 -24.47 -29.10
C LEU A 131 15.35 -24.42 -30.41
N PRO A 132 16.44 -25.21 -30.51
CA PRO A 132 17.10 -25.42 -31.78
C PRO A 132 16.14 -26.00 -32.85
N PRO A 133 16.36 -25.68 -34.14
CA PRO A 133 15.57 -26.22 -35.23
C PRO A 133 15.54 -27.76 -35.25
N VAL A 134 14.50 -28.32 -35.88
CA VAL A 134 14.37 -29.77 -36.06
C VAL A 134 15.60 -30.30 -36.80
N GLY A 135 16.26 -31.31 -36.24
CA GLY A 135 17.48 -31.91 -36.81
C GLY A 135 18.82 -31.31 -36.34
N HIS A 136 18.82 -30.26 -35.51
CA HIS A 136 20.06 -29.74 -34.92
C HIS A 136 20.59 -30.70 -33.83
N PRO A 137 21.92 -30.94 -33.72
CA PRO A 137 22.50 -31.86 -32.73
C PRO A 137 22.18 -31.49 -31.27
N ASP A 138 21.96 -30.20 -30.99
CA ASP A 138 21.66 -29.70 -29.64
C ASP A 138 20.17 -29.78 -29.28
N ARG A 139 19.29 -30.22 -30.19
CA ARG A 139 17.87 -30.39 -29.88
C ARG A 139 17.69 -31.65 -29.02
N PRO A 140 16.99 -31.59 -27.87
CA PRO A 140 16.77 -32.77 -27.05
C PRO A 140 15.91 -33.79 -27.81
N LYS A 141 16.35 -35.07 -27.81
CA LYS A 141 15.77 -36.15 -28.63
C LYS A 141 14.32 -36.51 -28.32
N ASN A 142 13.80 -36.11 -27.15
CA ASN A 142 12.46 -36.46 -26.68
C ASN A 142 11.43 -35.33 -26.88
N VAL A 143 11.76 -34.28 -27.62
CA VAL A 143 10.88 -33.11 -27.80
C VAL A 143 10.11 -33.27 -29.11
N PRO A 144 8.76 -33.19 -29.08
CA PRO A 144 7.95 -33.21 -30.30
C PRO A 144 8.42 -32.19 -31.34
N ASP A 145 8.34 -32.53 -32.62
CA ASP A 145 8.84 -31.67 -33.71
C ASP A 145 8.12 -30.32 -33.76
N ASP A 146 6.82 -30.31 -33.42
CA ASP A 146 5.96 -29.12 -33.40
C ASP A 146 6.30 -28.12 -32.27
N HIS A 147 7.13 -28.51 -31.30
CA HIS A 147 7.50 -27.63 -30.19
C HIS A 147 8.63 -26.68 -30.59
N THR A 148 8.42 -25.38 -30.39
CA THR A 148 9.34 -24.32 -30.83
C THR A 148 10.13 -23.70 -29.69
N LYS A 149 9.63 -23.77 -28.44
CA LYS A 149 10.26 -23.18 -27.26
C LYS A 149 10.25 -24.15 -26.09
N ARG A 150 11.28 -24.03 -25.24
CA ARG A 150 11.33 -24.65 -23.92
C ARG A 150 10.98 -23.58 -22.91
N TRP A 151 10.08 -23.89 -21.99
CA TRP A 151 9.66 -22.95 -20.96
C TRP A 151 9.70 -23.59 -19.59
N THR A 152 9.91 -22.78 -18.56
CA THR A 152 9.90 -23.18 -17.16
C THR A 152 9.04 -22.21 -16.39
N VAL A 153 7.97 -22.71 -15.77
CA VAL A 153 7.15 -21.94 -14.83
C VAL A 153 7.64 -22.21 -13.41
N TYR A 154 7.66 -21.21 -12.54
CA TYR A 154 8.15 -21.33 -11.18
C TYR A 154 7.40 -20.45 -10.18
N VAL A 155 7.44 -20.90 -8.93
CA VAL A 155 7.09 -20.11 -7.75
C VAL A 155 8.33 -20.03 -6.87
N ARG A 156 8.81 -18.82 -6.61
CA ARG A 156 10.03 -18.55 -5.84
C ARG A 156 9.75 -17.47 -4.79
N VAL A 157 10.59 -17.40 -3.77
CA VAL A 157 10.63 -16.24 -2.87
C VAL A 157 11.68 -15.25 -3.39
N PRO A 158 11.48 -13.94 -3.22
CA PRO A 158 12.51 -12.95 -3.47
C PRO A 158 13.80 -13.27 -2.69
N ASP A 159 14.94 -12.87 -3.25
CA ASP A 159 16.23 -13.05 -2.58
C ASP A 159 16.26 -12.28 -1.25
N GLY A 160 16.47 -13.02 -0.16
CA GLY A 160 16.56 -12.49 1.20
C GLY A 160 15.27 -12.60 2.04
N ASP A 161 14.23 -13.30 1.56
CA ASP A 161 13.02 -13.61 2.33
C ASP A 161 13.11 -14.97 3.06
N PRO A 162 12.22 -15.30 4.02
CA PRO A 162 12.20 -16.61 4.68
C PRO A 162 12.06 -17.79 3.71
N ASP A 163 12.56 -18.98 4.09
CA ASP A 163 12.49 -20.17 3.25
C ASP A 163 11.02 -20.46 2.88
N ILE A 164 10.76 -20.58 1.57
CA ILE A 164 9.44 -20.92 1.04
C ILE A 164 8.88 -22.23 1.65
N ARG A 165 9.75 -23.17 2.06
CA ARG A 165 9.37 -24.45 2.67
C ARG A 165 8.64 -24.32 4.02
N ALA A 166 8.85 -23.21 4.72
CA ALA A 166 8.31 -23.00 6.06
C ALA A 166 6.79 -22.91 6.09
N TRP A 167 6.21 -22.36 5.03
CA TRP A 167 4.79 -22.09 4.95
C TRP A 167 4.14 -22.76 3.74
N LEU A 168 4.91 -23.07 2.69
CA LEU A 168 4.44 -23.77 1.49
C LEU A 168 4.84 -25.25 1.53
N ASN A 169 3.84 -26.12 1.45
CA ASN A 169 4.03 -27.58 1.43
C ASN A 169 4.24 -28.08 0.00
N LYS A 170 3.32 -27.72 -0.91
CA LYS A 170 3.39 -28.17 -2.30
C LYS A 170 2.72 -27.18 -3.25
N VAL A 171 3.17 -27.19 -4.49
CA VAL A 171 2.58 -26.39 -5.58
C VAL A 171 2.01 -27.32 -6.62
N SER A 172 0.80 -27.04 -7.10
CA SER A 172 0.22 -27.74 -8.24
C SER A 172 0.11 -26.78 -9.41
N PHE A 173 0.76 -27.14 -10.52
CA PHE A 173 0.69 -26.44 -11.80
C PHE A 173 -0.26 -27.21 -12.70
N LYS A 174 -1.40 -26.62 -13.04
CA LYS A 174 -2.30 -27.16 -14.06
C LYS A 174 -1.98 -26.47 -15.38
N ILE A 175 -1.31 -27.22 -16.23
CA ILE A 175 -0.96 -26.83 -17.59
C ILE A 175 -2.08 -27.22 -18.56
N PHE A 176 -1.95 -26.84 -19.83
CA PHE A 176 -2.99 -27.07 -20.81
C PHE A 176 -3.25 -28.57 -21.05
N ASN A 177 -4.51 -28.94 -21.34
CA ASN A 177 -4.96 -30.34 -21.41
C ASN A 177 -4.32 -31.16 -22.55
N THR A 178 -3.59 -30.53 -23.46
CA THR A 178 -2.85 -31.21 -24.54
C THR A 178 -1.61 -31.93 -24.05
N TYR A 179 -1.10 -31.58 -22.87
CA TYR A 179 0.07 -32.20 -22.27
C TYR A 179 -0.29 -33.47 -21.52
N GLU A 180 0.64 -34.43 -21.50
CA GLU A 180 0.50 -35.61 -20.65
C GLU A 180 0.57 -35.20 -19.18
N ASN A 181 -0.41 -35.69 -18.41
CA ASN A 181 -0.61 -35.33 -17.01
C ASN A 181 -0.63 -33.79 -16.81
N PRO A 182 -1.70 -33.10 -17.20
CA PRO A 182 -1.76 -31.64 -17.15
C PRO A 182 -1.71 -31.09 -15.73
N LEU A 183 -1.91 -31.91 -14.69
CA LEU A 183 -1.78 -31.49 -13.30
C LEU A 183 -0.44 -31.97 -12.73
N ARG A 184 0.54 -31.07 -12.68
CA ARG A 184 1.89 -31.35 -12.14
C ARG A 184 1.95 -30.91 -10.68
N MET A 185 2.23 -31.85 -9.78
CA MET A 185 2.37 -31.57 -8.35
C MET A 185 3.85 -31.62 -7.96
N VAL A 186 4.36 -30.53 -7.40
CA VAL A 186 5.74 -30.38 -6.95
C VAL A 186 5.73 -30.20 -5.43
N GLU A 187 6.27 -31.19 -4.72
CA GLU A 187 6.26 -31.24 -3.24
C GLU A 187 7.55 -30.72 -2.59
N LYS A 188 8.64 -30.61 -3.36
CA LYS A 188 9.94 -30.14 -2.85
C LYS A 188 10.47 -29.05 -3.77
N PRO A 189 11.04 -27.96 -3.23
CA PRO A 189 11.60 -26.93 -4.07
C PRO A 189 12.92 -27.39 -4.72
N PRO A 190 13.27 -26.87 -5.90
CA PRO A 190 12.63 -25.72 -6.57
C PRO A 190 11.22 -26.03 -7.09
N PHE A 191 10.25 -25.16 -6.78
CA PHE A 191 8.86 -25.32 -7.21
C PHE A 191 8.73 -24.84 -8.65
N GLU A 192 9.23 -25.65 -9.58
CA GLU A 192 9.26 -25.33 -11.00
C GLU A 192 8.88 -26.52 -11.86
N VAL A 193 8.31 -26.23 -13.03
CA VAL A 193 7.96 -27.23 -14.05
C VAL A 193 8.53 -26.75 -15.37
N THR A 194 9.41 -27.57 -15.94
CA THR A 194 9.96 -27.34 -17.27
C THR A 194 9.23 -28.20 -18.29
N GLU A 195 8.80 -27.57 -19.38
CA GLU A 195 8.13 -28.21 -20.49
C GLU A 195 8.55 -27.57 -21.82
N THR A 196 8.07 -28.13 -22.93
CA THR A 196 8.28 -27.60 -24.27
C THR A 196 6.94 -27.34 -24.94
N GLY A 197 6.85 -26.31 -25.78
CA GLY A 197 5.59 -25.96 -26.43
C GLY A 197 5.78 -24.93 -27.52
N TRP A 198 4.66 -24.56 -28.16
CA TRP A 198 4.64 -23.65 -29.30
C TRP A 198 3.80 -22.39 -29.07
N GLY A 199 2.89 -22.41 -28.09
CA GLY A 199 1.95 -21.31 -27.82
C GLY A 199 1.85 -20.96 -26.34
N GLY A 200 1.57 -19.69 -26.07
CA GLY A 200 1.29 -19.19 -24.72
C GLY A 200 -0.12 -19.55 -24.25
N PHE A 201 -0.27 -19.84 -22.97
CA PHE A 201 -1.55 -20.20 -22.35
C PHE A 201 -1.56 -19.83 -20.87
N ASN A 202 -2.74 -19.82 -20.25
CA ASN A 202 -2.88 -19.59 -18.82
C ASN A 202 -2.56 -20.88 -18.04
N ILE A 203 -1.64 -20.78 -17.09
CA ILE A 203 -1.28 -21.83 -16.16
C ILE A 203 -1.97 -21.54 -14.83
N ASP A 204 -2.76 -22.51 -14.36
CA ASP A 204 -3.39 -22.40 -13.05
C ASP A 204 -2.42 -22.93 -11.98
N ILE A 205 -2.11 -22.11 -10.99
CA ILE A 205 -1.11 -22.40 -9.95
C ILE A 205 -1.84 -22.46 -8.61
N ARG A 206 -1.78 -23.63 -7.96
CA ARG A 206 -2.40 -23.86 -6.65
C ARG A 206 -1.34 -24.05 -5.58
N LEU A 207 -1.27 -23.09 -4.66
CA LEU A 207 -0.38 -23.09 -3.52
C LEU A 207 -1.03 -23.85 -2.37
N HIS A 208 -0.43 -24.96 -1.94
CA HIS A 208 -0.89 -25.72 -0.77
C HIS A 208 0.02 -25.41 0.40
N PHE A 209 -0.55 -24.86 1.45
CA PHE A 209 0.17 -24.47 2.65
C PHE A 209 0.50 -25.66 3.54
N GLN A 210 1.48 -25.46 4.41
CA GLN A 210 1.81 -26.41 5.48
C GLN A 210 0.60 -26.58 6.41
N PRO A 211 0.31 -27.79 6.92
CA PRO A 211 -0.82 -28.01 7.83
C PRO A 211 -0.80 -27.10 9.07
N ILE A 212 0.39 -26.70 9.51
CA ILE A 212 0.62 -25.77 10.63
C ILE A 212 0.01 -24.38 10.40
N SER A 213 -0.21 -23.97 9.15
CA SER A 213 -0.83 -22.68 8.85
C SER A 213 -2.32 -22.67 9.12
N GLY A 214 -2.99 -23.83 9.06
CA GLY A 214 -4.45 -23.93 9.09
C GLY A 214 -5.14 -23.36 7.84
N GLU A 215 -4.37 -22.90 6.83
CA GLU A 215 -4.92 -22.21 5.68
C GLU A 215 -5.33 -23.13 4.53
N LYS A 216 -6.39 -22.71 3.82
CA LYS A 216 -6.84 -23.43 2.62
C LYS A 216 -5.92 -23.12 1.45
N ALA A 217 -5.76 -24.08 0.54
CA ALA A 217 -4.96 -23.89 -0.66
C ALA A 217 -5.47 -22.69 -1.48
N GLN A 218 -4.55 -21.79 -1.84
CA GLN A 218 -4.84 -20.58 -2.60
C GLN A 218 -4.55 -20.77 -4.08
N TYR A 219 -5.31 -20.07 -4.93
CA TYR A 219 -5.21 -20.15 -6.38
C TYR A 219 -4.57 -18.87 -6.95
N ARG A 220 -3.70 -19.04 -7.94
CA ARG A 220 -3.09 -17.99 -8.74
C ARG A 220 -3.10 -18.41 -10.20
N GLN A 221 -3.03 -17.44 -11.10
CA GLN A 221 -3.01 -17.68 -12.53
C GLN A 221 -1.83 -16.93 -13.13
N HIS A 222 -1.07 -17.61 -13.99
CA HIS A 222 0.05 -17.02 -14.70
C HIS A 222 -0.11 -17.22 -16.20
N PHE A 223 0.03 -16.16 -16.98
CA PHE A 223 0.03 -16.28 -18.44
C PHE A 223 1.44 -16.62 -18.93
N LEU A 224 1.58 -17.79 -19.55
CA LEU A 224 2.85 -18.22 -20.14
C LEU A 224 3.14 -17.40 -21.39
N GLN A 225 4.05 -16.44 -21.24
CA GLN A 225 4.49 -15.59 -22.35
C GLN A 225 5.70 -16.23 -23.04
N LEU A 226 5.52 -16.60 -24.31
CA LEU A 226 6.54 -17.27 -25.13
C LEU A 226 7.25 -16.32 -26.10
N GLU A 227 6.54 -15.31 -26.57
CA GLU A 227 7.06 -14.30 -27.50
C GLU A 227 7.48 -13.05 -26.75
N LYS A 228 8.39 -12.28 -27.36
CA LYS A 228 8.82 -10.99 -26.81
C LYS A 228 7.63 -10.07 -26.57
N TYR A 229 7.68 -9.32 -25.47
CA TYR A 229 6.60 -8.45 -25.05
C TYR A 229 7.14 -7.20 -24.35
N GLY A 230 6.27 -6.22 -24.12
CA GLY A 230 6.59 -4.98 -23.40
C GLY A 230 7.28 -3.94 -24.27
N ASP A 231 7.94 -2.97 -23.62
CA ASP A 231 8.60 -1.85 -24.29
C ASP A 231 9.84 -2.28 -25.09
N GLU A 232 10.26 -1.43 -26.04
CA GLU A 232 11.40 -1.69 -26.93
C GLU A 232 12.69 -2.04 -26.17
N LYS A 233 12.93 -1.41 -25.01
CA LYS A 233 14.07 -1.72 -24.13
C LYS A 233 14.00 -3.15 -23.57
N MET A 234 12.81 -3.56 -23.14
CA MET A 234 12.57 -4.88 -22.56
C MET A 234 12.69 -5.96 -23.63
N GLN A 235 12.15 -5.70 -24.82
CA GLN A 235 12.29 -6.60 -25.97
C GLN A 235 13.76 -6.76 -26.38
N ALA A 236 14.52 -5.67 -26.43
CA ALA A 236 15.95 -5.73 -26.75
C ALA A 236 16.75 -6.55 -25.72
N GLU A 237 16.41 -6.48 -24.44
CA GLU A 237 17.04 -7.29 -23.40
C GLU A 237 16.66 -8.78 -23.50
N GLN A 238 15.39 -9.08 -23.80
CA GLN A 238 14.93 -10.45 -24.06
C GLN A 238 15.62 -11.04 -25.30
N GLU A 239 15.81 -10.25 -26.36
CA GLU A 239 16.55 -10.66 -27.55
C GLU A 239 18.04 -10.86 -27.26
N ARG A 240 18.67 -9.93 -26.51
CA ARG A 240 20.08 -10.03 -26.11
C ARG A 240 20.35 -11.27 -25.26
N THR A 241 19.44 -11.61 -24.35
CA THR A 241 19.57 -12.77 -23.47
C THR A 241 19.06 -14.06 -24.10
N GLY A 242 18.27 -13.98 -25.16
CA GLY A 242 17.56 -15.11 -25.77
C GLY A 242 16.51 -15.73 -24.85
N CYS A 243 16.11 -15.04 -23.78
CA CYS A 243 15.21 -15.51 -22.74
C CYS A 243 14.02 -14.55 -22.61
N VAL A 244 12.81 -15.06 -22.85
CA VAL A 244 11.58 -14.34 -22.55
C VAL A 244 11.20 -14.65 -21.11
N ARG A 245 11.38 -13.69 -20.21
CA ARG A 245 11.02 -13.82 -18.80
C ARG A 245 9.79 -12.97 -18.52
N SER A 246 8.75 -13.60 -17.97
CA SER A 246 7.52 -12.94 -17.51
C SER A 246 7.29 -13.30 -16.05
N GLU A 247 7.46 -12.33 -15.17
CA GLU A 247 7.36 -12.46 -13.72
C GLU A 247 6.49 -11.35 -13.16
N PHE A 248 5.74 -11.68 -12.11
CA PHE A 248 5.10 -10.69 -11.27
C PHE A 248 5.28 -11.06 -9.79
N LEU A 249 5.31 -10.02 -8.96
CA LEU A 249 5.37 -10.17 -7.51
C LEU A 249 3.94 -10.27 -6.98
N GLU A 250 3.70 -11.32 -6.22
CA GLU A 250 2.43 -11.65 -5.63
C GLU A 250 2.56 -11.66 -4.11
N VAL A 251 1.53 -11.18 -3.40
CA VAL A 251 1.51 -11.17 -1.94
C VAL A 251 0.54 -12.23 -1.43
N VAL A 252 1.03 -13.12 -0.59
CA VAL A 252 0.23 -14.07 0.17
C VAL A 252 -0.08 -13.47 1.52
N GLN A 253 -1.36 -13.19 1.75
CA GLN A 253 -1.87 -12.72 3.04
C GLN A 253 -2.40 -13.89 3.87
N PHE A 254 -1.92 -13.98 5.11
CA PHE A 254 -2.45 -14.85 6.16
C PHE A 254 -3.24 -13.98 7.13
N ASN A 255 -4.54 -14.27 7.30
CA ASN A 255 -5.39 -13.59 8.26
C ASN A 255 -5.39 -14.38 9.55
N GLU A 256 -5.00 -13.74 10.66
CA GLU A 256 -4.89 -14.37 11.98
C GLU A 256 -4.06 -15.68 11.92
N PRO A 257 -2.77 -15.60 11.51
CA PRO A 257 -1.93 -16.78 11.41
C PRO A 257 -1.84 -17.51 12.75
N THR A 258 -1.87 -18.84 12.69
CA THR A 258 -1.67 -19.70 13.87
C THR A 258 -0.32 -19.34 14.53
N GLU A 259 -0.26 -19.33 15.87
CA GLU A 259 0.97 -19.04 16.63
C GLU A 259 2.17 -19.87 16.15
N ALA A 260 1.93 -21.15 15.87
CA ALA A 260 2.95 -22.05 15.36
C ALA A 260 3.48 -21.69 13.95
N LEU A 261 2.65 -21.09 13.09
CA LEU A 261 3.10 -20.56 11.78
C LEU A 261 3.90 -19.27 11.97
N PHE A 262 3.44 -18.39 12.86
CA PHE A 262 4.14 -17.15 13.17
C PHE A 262 5.53 -17.42 13.74
N ASP A 263 5.64 -18.35 14.69
CA ASP A 263 6.91 -18.81 15.24
C ASP A 263 7.79 -19.44 14.17
N ALA A 264 7.21 -20.29 13.30
CA ALA A 264 7.96 -20.89 12.20
C ALA A 264 8.54 -19.84 11.26
N LEU A 265 7.80 -18.78 10.93
CA LEU A 265 8.22 -17.74 9.99
C LEU A 265 9.14 -16.69 10.60
N THR A 266 9.04 -16.44 11.90
CA THR A 266 9.91 -15.51 12.63
C THR A 266 11.14 -16.20 13.24
N SER A 267 11.18 -17.54 13.21
CA SER A 267 12.31 -18.32 13.70
C SER A 267 13.61 -17.97 12.99
N GLU A 268 14.69 -17.92 13.75
CA GLU A 268 16.05 -17.73 13.24
C GLU A 268 16.48 -18.84 12.26
N ASP A 269 15.88 -20.03 12.36
CA ASP A 269 16.20 -21.17 11.52
C ASP A 269 15.77 -20.99 10.06
N GLN A 270 14.87 -20.04 9.79
CA GLN A 270 14.41 -19.68 8.45
C GLN A 270 15.52 -19.18 7.54
N TRP A 271 16.63 -18.73 8.11
CA TRP A 271 17.76 -18.17 7.38
C TRP A 271 18.84 -19.21 7.07
N ASN A 272 18.70 -20.43 7.58
CA ASN A 272 19.71 -21.48 7.44
C ASN A 272 19.98 -21.86 5.96
N TYR A 273 18.98 -21.72 5.07
CA TYR A 273 19.14 -22.01 3.65
C TYR A 273 20.06 -21.01 2.91
N LEU A 274 20.27 -19.81 3.48
CA LEU A 274 21.22 -18.82 2.95
C LEU A 274 22.67 -19.15 3.33
N ILE A 275 22.88 -20.03 4.31
CA ILE A 275 24.20 -20.48 4.74
C ILE A 275 24.61 -21.64 3.82
N PRO A 276 25.67 -21.51 2.99
CA PRO A 276 26.14 -22.61 2.16
C PRO A 276 26.54 -23.79 3.05
N ALA A 277 25.93 -24.96 2.82
CA ALA A 277 26.29 -26.17 3.52
C ALA A 277 27.77 -26.52 3.23
N GLY A 278 28.68 -26.22 4.16
CA GLY A 278 30.07 -26.68 4.03
C GLY A 278 31.18 -25.91 4.75
N LYS A 279 30.96 -24.75 5.37
CA LYS A 279 32.02 -24.12 6.19
C LYS A 279 31.48 -23.56 7.49
N GLY A 280 31.87 -24.21 8.58
CA GLY A 280 31.68 -23.70 9.93
C GLY A 280 32.16 -22.24 10.05
N GLY A 281 31.29 -21.42 10.64
CA GLY A 281 31.67 -20.35 11.56
C GLY A 281 32.76 -19.37 11.14
N SER A 282 32.83 -18.93 9.87
CA SER A 282 33.70 -17.81 9.53
C SER A 282 32.99 -16.79 8.65
N LYS A 283 33.15 -15.51 9.01
CA LYS A 283 32.67 -14.27 8.37
C LYS A 283 32.94 -14.13 6.85
N LYS A 284 33.47 -15.17 6.20
CA LYS A 284 33.68 -15.27 4.75
C LYS A 284 32.47 -15.82 3.98
N ALA A 285 31.50 -16.46 4.65
CA ALA A 285 30.33 -17.05 4.01
C ALA A 285 29.22 -16.05 3.65
N SER A 286 29.34 -14.78 4.09
CA SER A 286 28.36 -13.73 3.80
C SER A 286 28.57 -13.03 2.46
N LEU A 287 29.64 -13.34 1.71
CA LEU A 287 30.03 -12.67 0.48
C LEU A 287 29.50 -13.44 -0.75
N GLY A 288 28.71 -12.78 -1.60
CA GLY A 288 28.33 -13.23 -2.94
C GLY A 288 29.52 -13.29 -3.91
N ALA A 289 29.28 -13.79 -5.13
CA ALA A 289 30.30 -14.12 -6.13
C ALA A 289 31.29 -12.98 -6.48
N ASN A 290 30.92 -11.72 -6.20
CA ASN A 290 31.73 -10.53 -6.41
C ASN A 290 32.52 -10.08 -5.16
N GLY A 291 32.56 -10.88 -4.09
CA GLY A 291 33.18 -10.48 -2.82
C GLY A 291 32.42 -9.36 -2.10
N ARG A 292 31.09 -9.29 -2.27
CA ARG A 292 30.19 -8.31 -1.61
C ARG A 292 29.09 -9.02 -0.84
N MET A 293 28.61 -8.46 0.27
CA MET A 293 27.67 -9.16 1.15
C MET A 293 26.28 -9.35 0.50
N ARG A 294 25.65 -10.53 0.65
CA ARG A 294 24.30 -10.81 0.13
C ARG A 294 23.26 -9.92 0.84
N ARG A 295 22.30 -9.35 0.08
CA ARG A 295 21.16 -8.60 0.62
C ARG A 295 20.38 -9.50 1.60
N GLY A 296 20.09 -8.98 2.79
CA GLY A 296 19.61 -9.75 3.96
C GLY A 296 20.58 -9.73 5.14
N LEU A 297 21.85 -9.32 4.95
CA LEU A 297 22.78 -8.99 6.03
C LEU A 297 23.39 -7.59 5.85
N PRO A 298 22.84 -6.54 6.48
CA PRO A 298 23.56 -5.31 6.76
C PRO A 298 24.21 -5.44 8.14
N ASN A 299 25.55 -5.48 8.19
CA ASN A 299 26.34 -5.46 9.42
C ASN A 299 26.10 -6.56 10.48
N GLY A 300 25.26 -7.56 10.21
CA GLY A 300 24.99 -8.66 11.14
C GLY A 300 23.91 -8.35 12.18
N GLU A 301 23.10 -7.31 11.98
CA GLU A 301 21.90 -7.12 12.78
C GLU A 301 20.66 -7.60 12.03
N ARG A 302 19.94 -8.50 12.68
CA ARG A 302 18.70 -9.14 12.24
C ARG A 302 17.53 -8.18 12.45
N SER A 303 17.49 -7.06 11.73
CA SER A 303 16.42 -6.07 11.90
C SER A 303 16.01 -5.44 10.55
N ALA A 304 14.76 -4.96 10.48
CA ALA A 304 14.21 -4.26 9.31
C ALA A 304 14.78 -2.84 9.13
N GLN A 305 15.89 -2.51 9.79
CA GLN A 305 16.46 -1.17 9.78
C GLN A 305 17.33 -0.96 8.53
N LEU A 306 17.27 0.26 7.97
CA LEU A 306 18.12 0.65 6.85
C LEU A 306 19.61 0.61 7.27
N PRO A 307 20.55 0.39 6.33
CA PRO A 307 21.98 0.50 6.63
C PRO A 307 22.37 1.90 7.12
N GLU A 308 23.35 2.01 8.02
CA GLU A 308 23.84 3.31 8.53
C GLU A 308 24.31 4.22 7.39
N LYS A 309 25.04 3.68 6.41
CA LYS A 309 25.58 4.42 5.26
C LYS A 309 25.14 3.83 3.93
N GLY A 310 24.78 4.71 3.00
CA GLY A 310 24.41 4.33 1.63
C GLY A 310 25.61 3.85 0.81
N GLY A 311 25.33 3.08 -0.23
CA GLY A 311 26.33 2.63 -1.22
C GLY A 311 25.71 2.46 -2.61
N ASP A 312 26.54 2.15 -3.62
CA ASP A 312 26.11 2.12 -5.03
C ASP A 312 24.95 1.14 -5.33
N GLU A 313 24.79 0.07 -4.54
CA GLU A 313 23.71 -0.91 -4.72
C GLU A 313 22.46 -0.67 -3.85
N VAL A 314 22.60 0.05 -2.72
CA VAL A 314 21.49 0.36 -1.81
C VAL A 314 21.50 1.88 -1.61
N PRO A 315 20.73 2.62 -2.42
CA PRO A 315 20.75 4.07 -2.39
C PRO A 315 20.32 4.62 -1.03
N PHE A 316 19.33 3.95 -0.40
CA PHE A 316 18.65 4.39 0.81
C PHE A 316 19.38 3.94 2.09
N SER A 317 19.62 4.89 3.00
CA SER A 317 20.34 4.69 4.27
C SER A 317 19.73 5.50 5.41
N GLN A 318 20.09 5.18 6.65
CA GLN A 318 19.63 5.94 7.82
C GLN A 318 20.11 7.39 7.79
N GLU A 319 21.33 7.66 7.31
CA GLU A 319 21.83 9.03 7.13
C GLU A 319 20.94 9.83 6.15
N GLN A 320 20.51 9.22 5.05
CA GLN A 320 19.59 9.87 4.11
C GLN A 320 18.18 10.02 4.68
N GLU A 321 17.69 9.05 5.43
CA GLU A 321 16.40 9.14 6.10
C GLU A 321 16.40 10.29 7.12
N GLN A 322 17.44 10.38 7.95
CA GLN A 322 17.62 11.49 8.90
C GLN A 322 17.71 12.83 8.18
N ALA A 323 18.50 12.94 7.12
CA ALA A 323 18.58 14.16 6.31
C ALA A 323 17.23 14.57 5.72
N LEU A 324 16.42 13.59 5.31
CA LEU A 324 15.07 13.84 4.79
C LEU A 324 14.11 14.27 5.90
N GLN A 325 14.18 13.64 7.08
CA GLN A 325 13.41 14.06 8.26
C GLN A 325 13.75 15.50 8.68
N ASP A 326 15.03 15.87 8.68
CA ASP A 326 15.48 17.23 9.00
C ASP A 326 15.02 18.23 7.94
N PHE A 327 15.04 17.85 6.67
CA PHE A 327 14.47 18.66 5.60
C PHE A 327 12.96 18.91 5.81
N PHE A 328 12.19 17.88 6.15
CA PHE A 328 10.76 18.02 6.43
C PHE A 328 10.51 18.92 7.64
N LYS A 329 11.27 18.79 8.72
CA LYS A 329 11.19 19.67 9.89
C LYS A 329 11.46 21.13 9.51
N GLN A 330 12.51 21.39 8.72
CA GLN A 330 12.81 22.75 8.26
C GLN A 330 11.65 23.32 7.43
N LYS A 331 11.01 22.51 6.58
CA LYS A 331 9.86 22.94 5.80
C LYS A 331 8.61 23.18 6.66
N MET A 332 8.41 22.41 7.71
CA MET A 332 7.35 22.67 8.69
C MET A 332 7.57 24.03 9.37
N ASP A 333 8.79 24.33 9.83
CA ASP A 333 9.11 25.62 10.46
C ASP A 333 8.91 26.80 9.50
N ASP A 334 9.24 26.63 8.21
CA ASP A 334 9.02 27.65 7.19
C ASP A 334 7.52 27.92 6.97
N VAL A 335 6.71 26.85 6.94
CA VAL A 335 5.25 26.95 6.81
C VAL A 335 4.63 27.61 8.04
N GLU A 336 5.08 27.27 9.25
CA GLU A 336 4.59 27.89 10.49
C GLU A 336 4.89 29.39 10.53
N LYS A 337 6.09 29.82 10.09
CA LYS A 337 6.42 31.25 9.93
C LYS A 337 5.56 31.96 8.89
N GLN A 338 5.17 31.27 7.82
CA GLN A 338 4.27 31.85 6.82
C GLN A 338 2.85 31.99 7.38
N LEU A 339 2.39 30.99 8.13
CA LEU A 339 1.09 31.02 8.82
C LEU A 339 1.01 32.20 9.79
N ASP A 340 2.04 32.42 10.60
CA ASP A 340 2.11 33.56 11.54
C ASP A 340 2.07 34.92 10.84
N LYS A 341 2.72 35.03 9.67
CA LYS A 341 2.69 36.26 8.87
C LYS A 341 1.32 36.51 8.28
N GLU A 342 0.68 35.48 7.74
CA GLU A 342 -0.68 35.59 7.21
C GLU A 342 -1.71 35.87 8.31
N ALA A 343 -1.54 35.30 9.51
CA ALA A 343 -2.38 35.60 10.67
C ALA A 343 -2.28 37.09 11.07
N LYS A 344 -1.07 37.64 11.18
CA LYS A 344 -0.87 39.07 11.46
C LYS A 344 -1.46 39.96 10.37
N ARG A 345 -1.27 39.58 9.10
CA ARG A 345 -1.84 40.31 7.97
C ARG A 345 -3.37 40.31 8.04
N LYS A 346 -3.97 39.17 8.40
CA LYS A 346 -5.43 39.05 8.60
C LYS A 346 -5.92 39.96 9.72
N GLU A 347 -5.24 39.99 10.87
CA GLU A 347 -5.57 40.89 11.98
C GLU A 347 -5.49 42.36 11.58
N GLU A 348 -4.44 42.77 10.84
CA GLU A 348 -4.30 44.14 10.34
C GLU A 348 -5.42 44.50 9.36
N VAL A 349 -5.80 43.58 8.46
CA VAL A 349 -6.91 43.78 7.52
C VAL A 349 -8.23 43.90 8.26
N GLU A 350 -8.49 43.05 9.25
CA GLU A 350 -9.70 43.13 10.09
C GLU A 350 -9.76 44.43 10.88
N ALA A 351 -8.64 44.89 11.43
CA ALA A 351 -8.54 46.17 12.12
C ALA A 351 -8.82 47.36 11.18
N LYS A 352 -8.25 47.35 9.97
CA LYS A 352 -8.53 48.36 8.93
C LYS A 352 -10.00 48.35 8.51
N LEU A 353 -10.58 47.17 8.32
CA LEU A 353 -11.98 46.99 7.92
C LEU A 353 -12.92 47.49 9.04
N LYS A 354 -12.59 47.25 10.31
CA LYS A 354 -13.31 47.79 11.46
C LYS A 354 -13.22 49.32 11.55
N ALA A 355 -12.05 49.90 11.29
CA ALA A 355 -11.87 51.36 11.25
C ALA A 355 -12.70 52.01 10.14
N LEU A 356 -12.61 51.49 8.90
CA LEU A 356 -13.41 51.93 7.76
C LEU A 356 -14.92 51.81 8.02
N ARG A 357 -15.37 50.72 8.67
CA ARG A 357 -16.78 50.56 9.08
C ARG A 357 -17.23 51.63 10.08
N SER A 358 -16.36 52.01 11.03
CA SER A 358 -16.68 53.07 12.00
C SER A 358 -16.71 54.46 11.38
N GLU A 359 -15.80 54.74 10.45
CA GLU A 359 -15.69 56.01 9.73
C GLU A 359 -16.87 56.20 8.77
N LEU A 360 -17.16 55.20 7.93
CA LEU A 360 -18.34 55.21 7.05
C LEU A 360 -19.66 55.26 7.84
N GLY A 361 -19.71 54.63 9.02
CA GLY A 361 -20.85 54.74 9.93
C GLY A 361 -21.04 56.16 10.48
N HIS A 362 -19.94 56.86 10.80
CA HIS A 362 -19.97 58.26 11.21
C HIS A 362 -20.32 59.21 10.06
N GLU A 363 -19.75 59.02 8.87
CA GLU A 363 -20.06 59.82 7.69
C GLU A 363 -21.50 59.64 7.25
N ALA A 364 -22.02 58.41 7.23
CA ALA A 364 -23.43 58.15 6.93
C ALA A 364 -24.37 58.79 7.97
N ALA A 365 -24.02 58.75 9.26
CA ALA A 365 -24.77 59.42 10.31
C ALA A 365 -24.72 60.95 10.19
N GLN A 366 -23.56 61.53 9.82
CA GLN A 366 -23.39 62.96 9.59
C GLN A 366 -24.14 63.43 8.33
N GLN A 367 -24.12 62.66 7.25
CA GLN A 367 -24.90 62.95 6.04
C GLN A 367 -26.41 62.86 6.30
N ALA A 368 -26.87 61.86 7.07
CA ALA A 368 -28.27 61.77 7.49
C ALA A 368 -28.69 62.95 8.38
N ALA A 369 -27.82 63.40 9.29
CA ALA A 369 -28.08 64.58 10.12
C ALA A 369 -28.10 65.89 9.31
N GLN A 370 -27.21 66.05 8.32
CA GLN A 370 -27.20 67.20 7.43
C GLN A 370 -28.41 67.23 6.49
N GLN A 371 -28.85 66.08 5.96
CA GLN A 371 -30.08 65.97 5.16
C GLN A 371 -31.33 66.26 6.01
N ALA A 372 -31.39 65.76 7.24
CA ALA A 372 -32.48 66.04 8.18
C ALA A 372 -32.52 67.52 8.62
N SER A 373 -31.37 68.18 8.77
CA SER A 373 -31.27 69.61 9.08
C SER A 373 -31.64 70.49 7.88
N GLY A 374 -31.24 70.12 6.66
CA GLY A 374 -31.61 70.82 5.43
C GLY A 374 -33.11 70.73 5.11
N ASP A 375 -33.74 69.59 5.42
CA ASP A 375 -35.18 69.40 5.24
C ASP A 375 -36.01 70.19 6.28
N ARG A 376 -35.46 70.44 7.48
CA ARG A 376 -36.08 71.31 8.50
C ARG A 376 -35.99 72.80 8.13
N SER A 377 -34.95 73.23 7.41
CA SER A 377 -34.80 74.61 6.92
C SER A 377 -35.71 74.95 5.74
N ARG A 378 -36.10 73.96 4.92
CA ARG A 378 -37.05 74.15 3.80
C ARG A 378 -38.53 74.21 4.22
N ARG A 379 -38.85 73.85 5.47
CA ARG A 379 -40.22 73.83 6.02
C ARG A 379 -40.57 75.03 6.90
N ARG A 380 -39.75 76.09 6.91
CA ARG A 380 -40.04 77.34 7.63
C ARG A 380 -40.28 78.49 6.68
#